data_AF-A0A4Q9R072-F1
#
_entry.id   AF-A0A4Q9R072-F1
#
_cell.length_a   1.000
_cell.length_b   1.000
_cell.length_c   1.000
_cell.angle_alpha   90.00
_cell.angle_beta   90.00
_cell.angle_gamma   90.00
#
_symmetry.space_group_name_H-M   'P 1'
#
loop_
_entity.id
_entity.type
_entity.pdbx_description
1 polymer ?
#
loop_
_entity_poly.entity_id
_entity_poly.type
_entity_poly.pdbx_seq_one_letter_code
_entity_poly.pdbx_strand_id
1 'polypeptide(L)'
;MSLTALIIGVIGQLFFAGLQGLFVVFSGAALANHSELTPFQDRLLSSLMLLLPAISIFTAGLLIVGYLNSAPWLSNLWHLLPVVGFGLYLLFLLCLNH
;
A
#
# COMPACT_ATOMS: atom_id res chain seq x y z
N MET A 1 -21.12 -3.93 -4.34
CA MET A 1 -20.65 -5.13 -3.61
C MET A 1 -21.66 -5.54 -2.53
N SER A 2 -21.69 -6.80 -2.12
CA SER A 2 -22.46 -7.23 -0.94
C SER A 2 -21.82 -6.73 0.36
N LEU A 3 -22.58 -6.66 1.45
CA LEU A 3 -22.06 -6.26 2.77
C LEU A 3 -20.90 -7.16 3.22
N THR A 4 -21.02 -8.48 3.03
CA THR A 4 -19.96 -9.44 3.36
C THR A 4 -18.68 -9.15 2.58
N ALA A 5 -18.78 -8.84 1.28
CA ALA A 5 -17.62 -8.50 0.46
C ALA A 5 -16.98 -7.17 0.90
N LEU A 6 -17.78 -6.18 1.30
CA LEU A 6 -17.26 -4.93 1.88
C LEU A 6 -16.44 -5.20 3.16
N ILE A 7 -17.00 -5.98 4.09
CA ILE A 7 -16.34 -6.27 5.38
C ILE A 7 -15.00 -6.98 5.13
N ILE A 8 -15.01 -8.03 4.31
CA ILE A 8 -13.79 -8.76 3.93
C ILE A 8 -12.79 -7.82 3.26
N GLY A 9 -13.26 -6.99 2.34
CA GLY A 9 -12.43 -6.03 1.62
C GLY A 9 -11.75 -5.02 2.54
N VAL A 10 -12.49 -4.42 3.47
CA VAL A 10 -11.97 -3.44 4.45
C VAL A 10 -10.97 -4.10 5.39
N ILE A 11 -11.29 -5.27 5.95
CA ILE A 11 -10.36 -6.02 6.80
C ILE A 11 -9.08 -6.35 6.04
N GLY A 12 -9.21 -6.81 4.79
CA GLY A 12 -8.09 -7.08 3.91
C GLY A 12 -7.21 -5.85 3.67
N GLN A 13 -7.81 -4.68 3.44
CA GLN A 13 -7.05 -3.43 3.26
C GLN A 13 -6.30 -3.01 4.52
N LEU A 14 -6.92 -3.10 5.71
CA LEU A 14 -6.26 -2.74 6.96
C LEU A 14 -5.12 -3.70 7.29
N PHE A 15 -5.33 -5.00 7.09
CA PHE A 15 -4.30 -6.01 7.25
C PHE A 15 -3.14 -5.77 6.27
N PHE A 16 -3.45 -5.49 5.00
CA PHE A 16 -2.44 -5.21 3.99
C PHE A 16 -1.66 -3.92 4.28
N ALA A 17 -2.31 -2.87 4.81
CA ALA A 17 -1.63 -1.66 5.28
C ALA A 17 -0.59 -1.97 6.37
N GLY A 18 -0.95 -2.82 7.34
CA GLY A 18 -0.03 -3.27 8.37
C GLY A 18 1.16 -4.04 7.79
N LEU A 19 0.92 -4.96 6.86
CA LEU A 19 1.98 -5.70 6.17
C LEU A 19 2.90 -4.77 5.37
N GLN A 20 2.35 -3.82 4.61
CA GLN A 20 3.13 -2.83 3.86
C GLN A 20 4.02 -2.03 4.80
N GLY A 21 3.49 -1.58 5.94
CA GLY A 21 4.27 -0.84 6.94
C GLY A 21 5.46 -1.64 7.46
N LEU A 22 5.23 -2.90 7.84
CA LEU A 22 6.30 -3.81 8.28
C LEU A 22 7.35 -4.01 7.17
N PHE A 23 6.90 -4.33 5.95
CA PHE A 23 7.80 -4.54 4.82
C PHE A 23 8.68 -3.32 4.57
N VAL A 24 8.10 -2.13 4.48
CA VAL A 24 8.86 -0.91 4.15
C VAL A 24 9.85 -0.53 5.25
N VAL A 25 9.47 -0.70 6.52
CA VAL A 25 10.37 -0.43 7.65
C VAL A 25 11.56 -1.38 7.63
N PHE A 26 11.33 -2.69 7.48
CA PHE A 26 12.41 -3.67 7.53
C PHE A 26 13.30 -3.64 6.30
N SER A 27 12.74 -3.51 5.10
CA SER A 27 13.55 -3.39 3.87
C SER A 27 14.32 -2.08 3.84
N GLY A 28 13.75 -0.97 4.35
CA GLY A 28 14.44 0.30 4.42
C GLY A 28 15.60 0.27 5.40
N ALA A 29 15.42 -0.34 6.57
CA ALA A 29 16.51 -0.59 7.51
C ALA A 29 17.61 -1.48 6.91
N ALA A 30 17.24 -2.51 6.14
CA ALA A 30 18.21 -3.38 5.47
C ALA A 30 19.04 -2.61 4.43
N LEU A 31 18.38 -1.81 3.57
CA LEU A 31 19.05 -0.99 2.56
C LEU A 31 19.99 0.04 3.18
N ALA A 32 19.55 0.75 4.24
CA ALA A 32 20.38 1.75 4.92
C ALA A 32 21.67 1.15 5.51
N ASN A 33 21.69 -0.15 5.81
CA ASN A 33 22.87 -0.84 6.34
C ASN A 33 23.81 -1.39 5.25
N HIS A 34 23.36 -1.55 4.01
CA HIS A 34 24.09 -2.31 2.98
C HIS A 34 24.32 -1.54 1.68
N SER A 35 23.66 -0.39 1.48
CA SER A 35 23.71 0.36 0.23
C SER A 35 23.82 1.85 0.50
N GLU A 36 24.68 2.54 -0.25
CA GLU A 36 24.69 4.01 -0.29
C GLU A 36 23.56 4.49 -1.20
N LEU A 37 22.46 4.93 -0.60
CA LEU A 37 21.34 5.49 -1.34
C LEU A 37 21.64 6.94 -1.75
N THR A 38 21.24 7.31 -2.97
CA THR A 38 21.22 8.71 -3.37
C THR A 38 20.21 9.49 -2.51
N PRO A 39 20.38 10.82 -2.31
CA PRO A 39 19.46 11.61 -1.50
C PRO A 39 18.00 11.56 -1.98
N PHE A 40 17.78 11.32 -3.28
CA PHE A 40 16.44 11.15 -3.83
C PHE A 40 15.82 9.81 -3.41
N GLN A 41 16.57 8.70 -3.52
CA GLN A 41 16.10 7.36 -3.16
C GLN A 41 15.76 7.28 -1.67
N ASP A 42 16.59 7.87 -0.82
CA ASP A 42 16.37 7.90 0.64
C ASP A 42 15.11 8.67 1.03
N ARG A 43 14.90 9.86 0.44
CA ARG A 43 13.66 10.64 0.65
C ARG A 43 12.43 9.93 0.11
N LEU A 44 12.53 9.28 -1.05
CA LEU A 44 11.44 8.52 -1.62
C LEU A 44 11.07 7.35 -0.71
N LEU A 45 12.05 6.56 -0.27
CA LEU A 45 11.86 5.43 0.64
C LEU A 45 11.21 5.87 1.96
N SER A 46 11.70 6.95 2.55
CA SER A 46 11.13 7.57 3.76
C SER A 46 9.67 8.01 3.55
N SER A 47 9.34 8.54 2.37
CA SER A 47 7.96 8.94 2.04
C SER A 47 7.06 7.71 1.90
N LEU A 48 7.57 6.64 1.29
CA LEU A 48 6.83 5.40 1.06
C LEU A 48 6.49 4.64 2.35
N MET A 49 7.25 4.85 3.45
CA MET A 49 6.96 4.28 4.78
C MET A 49 5.54 4.59 5.25
N LEU A 50 5.08 5.82 5.02
CA LEU A 50 3.73 6.26 5.41
C LEU A 50 2.76 6.18 4.25
N LEU A 51 3.21 6.51 3.03
CA LEU A 51 2.33 6.62 1.87
C LEU A 51 1.70 5.27 1.49
N LEU A 52 2.46 4.16 1.51
CA LEU A 52 1.94 2.86 1.12
C LEU A 52 0.82 2.36 2.05
N PRO A 53 1.02 2.28 3.38
CA PRO A 53 -0.06 1.95 4.31
C PRO A 53 -1.24 2.92 4.20
N ALA A 54 -0.97 4.22 4.02
CA ALA A 54 -2.02 5.23 3.89
C ALA A 54 -2.90 5.00 2.66
N ILE A 55 -2.34 4.56 1.52
CA ILE A 55 -3.12 4.23 0.31
C ILE A 55 -4.10 3.09 0.60
N SER A 56 -3.67 2.05 1.33
CA SER A 56 -4.53 0.93 1.71
C SER A 56 -5.65 1.37 2.66
N ILE A 57 -5.33 2.19 3.67
CA ILE A 57 -6.32 2.76 4.60
C ILE A 57 -7.32 3.66 3.86
N PHE A 58 -6.82 4.53 2.98
CA PHE A 58 -7.66 5.40 2.15
C PHE A 58 -8.59 4.59 1.25
N THR A 59 -8.06 3.52 0.65
CA THR A 59 -8.85 2.57 -0.14
C THR A 59 -9.97 1.95 0.70
N ALA A 60 -9.70 1.54 1.94
CA ALA A 60 -10.74 1.04 2.85
C ALA A 60 -11.86 2.08 3.07
N GLY A 61 -11.49 3.34 3.29
CA GLY A 61 -12.45 4.44 3.39
C GLY A 61 -13.28 4.64 2.12
N LEU A 62 -12.64 4.61 0.94
CA LEU A 62 -13.32 4.69 -0.35
C LEU A 62 -14.33 3.55 -0.55
N LEU A 63 -14.00 2.33 -0.14
CA LEU A 63 -14.89 1.18 -0.24
C LEU A 63 -16.16 1.39 0.60
N ILE A 64 -16.01 1.91 1.82
CA ILE A 64 -17.13 2.22 2.72
C ILE A 64 -18.01 3.32 2.10
N VAL A 65 -17.42 4.43 1.67
CA VAL A 65 -18.14 5.54 1.05
C VAL A 65 -18.84 5.10 -0.25
N GLY A 66 -18.18 4.31 -1.08
CA GLY A 66 -18.74 3.77 -2.32
C GLY A 66 -19.93 2.85 -2.06
N TYR A 67 -19.87 2.02 -1.01
CA TYR A 67 -20.99 1.18 -0.59
C TYR A 67 -22.20 2.01 -0.13
N LEU A 68 -21.97 3.03 0.72
CA LEU A 68 -23.03 3.89 1.24
C LEU A 68 -23.76 4.67 0.13
N ASN A 69 -23.04 5.08 -0.92
CA ASN A 69 -23.60 5.82 -2.05
C ASN A 69 -24.17 4.90 -3.15
N SER A 70 -24.29 3.59 -2.93
CA SER A 70 -24.80 2.61 -3.90
C SER A 70 -24.08 2.64 -5.26
N ALA A 71 -22.79 3.01 -5.31
CA ALA A 71 -22.01 3.09 -6.53
C ALA A 71 -21.47 1.68 -6.91
N PRO A 72 -22.09 0.93 -7.85
CA PRO A 72 -21.81 -0.50 -8.02
C PRO A 72 -20.52 -0.77 -8.80
N TRP A 73 -20.23 0.09 -9.77
CA TRP A 73 -19.13 0.05 -10.73
C TRP A 73 -17.73 0.35 -10.19
N LEU A 74 -17.59 1.02 -9.05
CA LEU A 74 -16.28 1.42 -8.54
C LEU A 74 -15.70 0.41 -7.52
N SER A 75 -16.53 -0.42 -6.91
CA SER A 75 -16.21 -1.02 -5.61
C SER A 75 -15.02 -1.98 -5.63
N ASN A 76 -14.87 -2.81 -6.67
CA ASN A 76 -13.87 -3.87 -6.65
C ASN A 76 -12.50 -3.45 -7.20
N LEU A 77 -12.46 -2.51 -8.15
CA LEU A 77 -11.21 -2.09 -8.79
C LEU A 77 -10.29 -1.31 -7.84
N TRP A 78 -10.86 -0.62 -6.85
CA TRP A 78 -10.08 0.10 -5.85
C TRP A 78 -9.11 -0.80 -5.07
N HIS A 79 -9.41 -2.09 -4.95
CA HIS A 79 -8.47 -3.03 -4.33
C HIS A 79 -7.14 -3.15 -5.07
N LEU A 80 -7.11 -2.88 -6.38
CA LEU A 80 -5.90 -2.95 -7.18
C LEU A 80 -4.93 -1.81 -6.88
N LEU A 81 -5.42 -0.64 -6.47
CA LEU A 81 -4.58 0.53 -6.22
C LEU A 81 -3.45 0.27 -5.20
N PRO A 82 -3.74 -0.21 -3.97
CA PRO A 82 -2.68 -0.52 -3.01
C PRO A 82 -1.81 -1.71 -3.45
N VAL A 83 -2.37 -2.68 -4.17
CA VAL A 83 -1.61 -3.84 -4.67
C VAL A 83 -0.58 -3.42 -5.72
N VAL A 84 -1.00 -2.61 -6.70
CA VAL A 84 -0.11 -2.08 -7.74
C VAL A 84 0.93 -1.14 -7.11
N GLY A 85 0.52 -0.26 -6.20
CA GLY A 85 1.45 0.61 -5.47
C GLY A 85 2.54 -0.17 -4.73
N PHE A 86 2.15 -1.25 -4.05
CA PHE A 86 3.10 -2.14 -3.38
C PHE A 86 3.99 -2.91 -4.37
N GLY A 87 3.44 -3.38 -5.50
CA GLY A 87 4.21 -4.03 -6.56
C GLY A 87 5.30 -3.11 -7.13
N LEU A 88 4.96 -1.85 -7.41
CA LEU A 88 5.93 -0.84 -7.85
C LEU A 88 7.02 -0.58 -6.82
N TYR A 89 6.66 -0.59 -5.54
CA TYR A 89 7.62 -0.48 -4.45
C TYR A 89 8.59 -1.67 -4.39
N LEU A 90 8.09 -2.90 -4.54
CA LEU A 90 8.95 -4.08 -4.59
C LEU A 90 9.89 -4.06 -5.79
N LEU A 91 9.41 -3.63 -6.97
CA LEU A 91 10.27 -3.43 -8.14
C LEU A 91 11.35 -2.39 -7.87
N PHE A 92 11.01 -1.27 -7.23
CA PHE A 92 11.98 -0.25 -6.82
C PHE A 92 13.05 -0.83 -5.90
N LEU A 93 12.67 -1.61 -4.87
CA LEU A 93 13.62 -2.28 -3.99
C LEU A 93 14.55 -3.25 -4.73
N LEU A 94 14.02 -4.04 -5.66
CA LEU A 94 14.81 -4.98 -6.46
C LEU A 94 15.85 -4.23 -7.30
N CYS A 95 15.48 -3.10 -7.90
CA CYS A 95 16.41 -2.27 -8.66
C CYS A 95 17.49 -1.59 -7.79
N LEU A 96 17.28 -1.43 -6.48
CA LEU A 96 18.28 -0.88 -5.56
C LEU A 96 19.26 -1.92 -5.02
N ASN A 97 18.87 -3.19 -5.02
CA ASN A 97 19.68 -4.31 -4.52
C ASN A 97 20.55 -4.98 -5.60
N HIS A 98 20.52 -4.48 -6.84
CA HIS A 98 21.35 -4.92 -7.96
C HIS A 98 22.40 -3.86 -8.29
#